data_AF-A0A5S4GTH3-F1
#
_entry.id   AF-A0A5S4GTH3-F1
#
_cell.length_a   1.000
_cell.length_b   1.000
_cell.length_c   1.000
_cell.angle_alpha   90.00
_cell.angle_beta   90.00
_cell.angle_gamma   90.00
#
_symmetry.space_group_name_H-M   'P 1'
#
loop_
_entity.id
_entity.type
_entity.pdbx_description
1 polymer ?
#
loop_
_entity_poly.entity_id
_entity_poly.type
_entity_poly.pdbx_seq_one_letter_code
_entity_poly.pdbx_strand_id
1 'polypeptide(L)'
;MAETQREPVPRVDAGELDTAMAFLSFARHCVLKKAGGLSDEQLRRVLVASGTSILGLVQHLAEAERYWFGHHLAGAAWSADGEHGMAVPPSRTAADVLRDYRAAIEDSDRAIRAAGGPDARFAVPVDGNRHTLRWVIAHMTSETARHAGHADILREQLDGTTGR
;
A
#
# COMPACT_ATOMS: atom_id res chain seq x y z
N MET A 1 -18.08 21.39 -8.95
CA MET A 1 -16.92 20.95 -8.15
C MET A 1 -16.99 19.44 -8.10
N ALA A 2 -15.99 18.76 -8.65
CA ALA A 2 -15.95 17.29 -8.65
C ALA A 2 -15.98 16.78 -7.20
N GLU A 3 -16.60 15.62 -7.01
CA GLU A 3 -16.76 14.93 -5.73
C GLU A 3 -15.43 14.85 -4.97
N THR A 4 -15.45 15.13 -3.66
CA THR A 4 -14.28 14.93 -2.81
C THR A 4 -14.13 13.44 -2.50
N GLN A 5 -12.97 12.88 -2.81
CA GLN A 5 -12.63 11.54 -2.39
C GLN A 5 -12.18 11.47 -0.92
N ARG A 6 -12.38 12.51 -0.11
CA ARG A 6 -12.06 12.50 1.31
C ARG A 6 -12.83 11.40 2.03
N GLU A 7 -12.10 10.66 2.86
CA GLU A 7 -12.65 9.64 3.75
C GLU A 7 -12.55 10.14 5.20
N PRO A 8 -13.53 9.82 6.07
CA PRO A 8 -13.43 10.16 7.48
C PRO A 8 -12.29 9.39 8.13
N VAL A 9 -11.49 10.09 8.92
CA VAL A 9 -10.38 9.50 9.67
C VAL A 9 -10.94 8.45 10.65
N PRO A 10 -10.32 7.26 10.78
CA PRO A 10 -10.76 6.26 11.72
C PRO A 10 -10.70 6.77 13.16
N ARG A 11 -11.66 6.32 13.99
CA ARG A 11 -11.76 6.66 15.43
C ARG A 11 -11.62 5.44 16.33
N VAL A 12 -11.00 4.37 15.83
CA VAL A 12 -10.78 3.13 16.59
C VAL A 12 -9.63 3.36 17.57
N ASP A 13 -9.89 3.15 18.86
CA ASP A 13 -8.94 3.40 19.96
C ASP A 13 -8.97 2.32 21.06
N ALA A 14 -9.52 1.13 20.76
CA ALA A 14 -9.66 0.02 21.72
C ALA A 14 -8.32 -0.55 22.23
N GLY A 15 -7.22 -0.24 21.55
CA GLY A 15 -5.87 -0.65 21.90
C GLY A 15 -4.84 -0.15 20.90
N GLU A 16 -3.55 -0.28 21.24
CA GLU A 16 -2.45 0.18 20.39
C GLU A 16 -2.50 -0.47 18.99
N LEU A 17 -2.61 -1.81 18.94
CA LEU A 17 -2.62 -2.54 17.67
C LEU A 17 -3.86 -2.24 16.85
N ASP A 18 -5.04 -2.15 17.48
CA ASP A 18 -6.30 -1.84 16.81
C ASP A 18 -6.27 -0.44 16.18
N THR A 19 -5.74 0.53 16.92
CA THR A 19 -5.53 1.90 16.41
C THR A 19 -4.60 1.88 15.21
N ALA A 20 -3.43 1.24 15.35
CA ALA A 20 -2.42 1.21 14.29
C ALA A 20 -2.94 0.50 13.02
N MET A 21 -3.68 -0.60 13.19
CA MET A 21 -4.33 -1.31 12.08
C MET A 21 -5.40 -0.47 11.41
N ALA A 22 -6.22 0.27 12.16
CA ALA A 22 -7.24 1.13 11.58
C ALA A 22 -6.64 2.22 10.68
N PHE A 23 -5.53 2.83 11.09
CA PHE A 23 -4.82 3.82 10.26
C PHE A 23 -4.12 3.21 9.04
N LEU A 24 -3.55 2.01 9.17
CA LEU A 24 -2.97 1.29 8.03
C LEU A 24 -4.06 0.93 7.00
N SER A 25 -5.18 0.37 7.44
CA SER A 25 -6.34 0.05 6.60
C SER A 25 -6.91 1.30 5.93
N PHE A 26 -6.99 2.42 6.66
CA PHE A 26 -7.41 3.71 6.10
C PHE A 26 -6.48 4.17 4.97
N ALA A 27 -5.16 4.15 5.18
CA ALA A 27 -4.19 4.55 4.15
C ALA A 27 -4.29 3.66 2.89
N ARG A 28 -4.37 2.34 3.07
CA ARG A 28 -4.55 1.37 1.96
C ARG A 28 -5.84 1.64 1.18
N HIS A 29 -6.93 1.91 1.89
CA HIS A 29 -8.21 2.24 1.29
C HIS A 29 -8.15 3.54 0.48
N CYS A 30 -7.51 4.59 1.00
CA CYS A 30 -7.31 5.85 0.29
C CYS A 30 -6.64 5.62 -1.07
N VAL A 31 -5.57 4.83 -1.14
CA VAL A 31 -4.90 4.48 -2.41
C VAL A 31 -5.86 3.80 -3.39
N LEU A 32 -6.58 2.76 -2.94
CA LEU A 32 -7.55 2.05 -3.79
C LEU A 32 -8.66 2.96 -4.31
N LYS A 33 -9.12 3.91 -3.48
CA LYS A 33 -10.12 4.90 -3.87
C LYS A 33 -9.62 5.82 -4.99
N LYS A 34 -8.35 6.23 -4.97
CA LYS A 34 -7.75 7.05 -6.06
C LYS A 34 -7.73 6.32 -7.39
N ALA A 35 -7.53 5.01 -7.37
CA ALA A 35 -7.55 4.18 -8.57
C ALA A 35 -8.98 3.87 -9.07
N GLY A 36 -10.00 4.03 -8.22
CA GLY A 36 -11.38 3.68 -8.54
C GLY A 36 -11.96 4.49 -9.71
N GLY A 37 -12.63 3.82 -10.64
CA GLY A 37 -13.34 4.46 -11.76
C GLY A 37 -12.46 4.97 -12.91
N LEU A 38 -11.13 4.75 -12.86
CA LEU A 38 -10.21 5.08 -13.95
C LEU A 38 -10.11 3.92 -14.95
N SER A 39 -9.88 4.25 -16.22
CA SER A 39 -9.50 3.27 -17.24
C SER A 39 -8.06 2.76 -17.02
N ASP A 40 -7.72 1.62 -17.63
CA ASP A 40 -6.35 1.08 -17.62
C ASP A 40 -5.33 2.09 -18.19
N GLU A 41 -5.70 2.80 -19.27
CA GLU A 41 -4.88 3.86 -19.86
C GLU A 41 -4.63 5.01 -18.88
N GLN A 42 -5.67 5.49 -18.20
CA GLN A 42 -5.54 6.55 -17.19
C GLN A 42 -4.67 6.12 -16.02
N LEU A 43 -4.83 4.88 -15.53
CA LEU A 43 -4.04 4.34 -14.43
C LEU A 43 -2.56 4.23 -14.76
N ARG A 44 -2.22 3.88 -16.02
CA ARG A 44 -0.82 3.77 -16.49
C ARG A 44 -0.18 5.09 -16.85
N ARG A 45 -0.97 6.14 -17.07
CA ARG A 45 -0.45 7.41 -17.57
C ARG A 45 0.55 8.01 -16.59
N VAL A 46 1.75 8.27 -17.10
CA VAL A 46 2.80 9.01 -16.39
C VAL A 46 2.53 10.50 -16.56
N LEU A 47 2.40 11.21 -15.43
CA LEU A 47 2.07 12.65 -15.42
C LEU A 47 3.17 13.53 -14.83
N VAL A 48 4.24 12.91 -14.32
CA VAL A 48 5.35 13.60 -13.68
C VAL A 48 6.68 13.07 -14.21
N ALA A 49 7.70 13.93 -14.23
CA ALA A 49 9.02 13.61 -14.79
C ALA A 49 9.73 12.44 -14.11
N SER A 50 9.34 12.09 -12.87
CA SER A 50 9.86 10.93 -12.14
C SER A 50 9.37 9.58 -12.71
N GLY A 51 8.47 9.57 -13.70
CA GLY A 51 7.94 8.33 -14.26
C GLY A 51 6.75 7.74 -13.48
N THR A 52 6.23 8.46 -12.48
CA THR A 52 5.19 7.93 -11.58
C THR A 52 3.80 7.93 -12.23
N SER A 53 3.11 6.80 -12.12
CA SER A 53 1.69 6.62 -12.48
C SER A 53 0.91 6.04 -11.29
N ILE A 54 -0.43 6.17 -11.27
CA ILE A 54 -1.25 5.61 -10.19
C ILE A 54 -1.09 4.08 -10.14
N LEU A 55 -1.04 3.41 -11.31
CA LEU A 55 -0.87 1.97 -11.35
C LEU A 55 0.49 1.52 -10.80
N GLY A 56 1.54 2.28 -11.09
CA GLY A 56 2.88 2.03 -10.56
C GLY A 56 2.94 2.18 -9.04
N LEU A 57 2.22 3.15 -8.46
CA LEU A 57 2.11 3.29 -7.01
C LEU A 57 1.41 2.08 -6.36
N VAL A 58 0.33 1.58 -6.98
CA VAL A 58 -0.38 0.39 -6.49
C VAL A 58 0.50 -0.86 -6.59
N GLN A 59 1.23 -1.02 -7.70
CA GLN A 59 2.18 -2.12 -7.90
C GLN A 59 3.24 -2.14 -6.80
N HIS A 60 3.89 -0.99 -6.59
CA HIS A 60 4.90 -0.81 -5.55
C HIS A 60 4.37 -1.17 -4.17
N LEU A 61 3.15 -0.71 -3.83
CA LEU A 61 2.54 -1.03 -2.55
C LEU A 61 2.20 -2.52 -2.40
N ALA A 62 1.75 -3.20 -3.45
CA ALA A 62 1.52 -4.65 -3.40
C ALA A 62 2.81 -5.44 -3.12
N GLU A 63 3.93 -5.02 -3.68
CA GLU A 63 5.25 -5.59 -3.39
C GLU A 63 5.69 -5.27 -1.96
N ALA A 64 5.53 -4.02 -1.52
CA ALA A 64 5.88 -3.59 -0.17
C ALA A 64 5.14 -4.38 0.91
N GLU A 65 3.83 -4.64 0.74
CA GLU A 65 3.04 -5.48 1.65
C GLU A 65 3.65 -6.88 1.82
N ARG A 66 3.98 -7.56 0.70
CA ARG A 66 4.56 -8.90 0.73
C ARG A 66 5.98 -8.91 1.27
N TYR A 67 6.78 -7.89 0.96
CA TYR A 67 8.14 -7.78 1.44
C TYR A 67 8.16 -7.58 2.96
N TRP A 68 7.40 -6.61 3.47
CA TRP A 68 7.44 -6.24 4.87
C TRP A 68 6.66 -7.20 5.78
N PHE A 69 5.41 -7.51 5.44
CA PHE A 69 4.57 -8.38 6.29
C PHE A 69 4.72 -9.86 5.94
N GLY A 70 4.85 -10.20 4.65
CA GLY A 70 5.02 -11.58 4.22
C GLY A 70 6.42 -12.11 4.55
N HIS A 71 7.45 -11.51 3.96
CA HIS A 71 8.82 -12.00 4.08
C HIS A 71 9.45 -11.66 5.43
N HIS A 72 9.51 -10.38 5.79
CA HIS A 72 10.20 -9.96 7.00
C HIS A 72 9.48 -10.34 8.29
N LEU A 73 8.19 -10.02 8.41
CA LEU A 73 7.41 -10.37 9.60
C LEU A 73 7.12 -11.87 9.66
N ALA A 74 6.53 -12.46 8.62
CA ALA A 74 6.03 -13.85 8.66
C ALA A 74 7.03 -14.91 8.13
N GLY A 75 8.16 -14.52 7.57
CA GLY A 75 9.18 -15.47 7.10
C GLY A 75 8.82 -16.17 5.79
N ALA A 76 7.87 -15.65 5.02
CA ALA A 76 7.52 -16.20 3.72
C ALA A 76 8.73 -16.12 2.76
N ALA A 77 8.85 -17.10 1.85
CA ALA A 77 9.85 -17.04 0.80
C ALA A 77 9.63 -15.80 -0.09
N TRP A 78 10.71 -15.11 -0.41
CA TRP A 78 10.71 -13.93 -1.27
C TRP A 78 11.74 -14.12 -2.38
N SER A 79 11.32 -13.94 -3.63
CA SER A 79 12.24 -13.85 -4.76
C SER A 79 12.49 -12.38 -5.05
N ALA A 80 13.76 -11.98 -4.97
CA ALA A 80 14.21 -10.64 -5.35
C ALA A 80 14.28 -10.44 -6.87
N ASP A 81 13.91 -11.46 -7.66
CA ASP A 81 13.98 -11.44 -9.12
C ASP A 81 12.79 -10.68 -9.76
N GLY A 82 11.76 -10.37 -8.96
CA GLY A 82 10.73 -9.41 -9.33
C GLY A 82 11.27 -8.00 -9.11
N GLU A 83 11.34 -7.19 -10.18
CA GLU A 83 11.77 -5.79 -10.11
C GLU A 83 11.07 -5.05 -8.97
N HIS A 84 11.83 -4.72 -7.93
CA HIS A 84 11.41 -3.75 -6.92
C HIS A 84 11.03 -2.46 -7.64
N GLY A 85 9.74 -2.13 -7.72
CA GLY A 85 9.39 -0.83 -8.29
C GLY A 85 7.97 -0.57 -8.71
N MET A 86 7.86 0.55 -9.40
CA MET A 86 6.61 1.09 -9.94
C MET A 86 6.36 0.63 -11.38
N ALA A 87 7.20 -0.26 -11.93
CA ALA A 87 7.08 -0.74 -13.29
C ALA A 87 5.96 -1.78 -13.40
N VAL A 88 5.01 -1.55 -14.31
CA VAL A 88 3.92 -2.49 -14.58
C VAL A 88 4.07 -2.97 -16.02
N PRO A 89 4.35 -4.26 -16.26
CA PRO A 89 4.54 -4.76 -17.61
C PRO A 89 3.25 -4.62 -18.43
N PRO A 90 3.34 -4.39 -19.74
CA PRO A 90 2.15 -4.26 -20.60
C PRO A 90 1.23 -5.49 -20.59
N SER A 91 1.79 -6.67 -20.31
CA SER A 91 1.05 -7.94 -20.22
C SER A 91 0.16 -8.07 -18.98
N ARG A 92 0.36 -7.22 -17.97
CA ARG A 92 -0.38 -7.28 -16.69
C ARG A 92 -1.41 -6.17 -16.64
N THR A 93 -2.70 -6.50 -16.57
CA THR A 93 -3.77 -5.49 -16.61
C THR A 93 -3.86 -4.69 -15.30
N ALA A 94 -4.46 -3.50 -15.34
CA ALA A 94 -4.68 -2.72 -14.13
C ALA A 94 -5.59 -3.44 -13.11
N ALA A 95 -6.57 -4.19 -13.60
CA ALA A 95 -7.42 -5.03 -12.75
C ALA A 95 -6.60 -6.10 -12.02
N ASP A 96 -5.61 -6.69 -12.68
CA ASP A 96 -4.70 -7.67 -12.05
C ASP A 96 -3.87 -7.01 -10.95
N VAL A 97 -3.28 -5.84 -11.20
CA VAL A 97 -2.49 -5.10 -10.20
C VAL A 97 -3.36 -4.73 -8.98
N LEU A 98 -4.57 -4.22 -9.21
CA LEU A 98 -5.48 -3.85 -8.12
C LEU A 98 -5.99 -5.07 -7.33
N ARG A 99 -6.25 -6.20 -8.00
CA ARG A 99 -6.60 -7.46 -7.36
C ARG A 99 -5.43 -7.98 -6.52
N ASP A 100 -4.23 -7.89 -7.08
CA ASP A 100 -3.01 -8.32 -6.43
C ASP A 100 -2.69 -7.51 -5.17
N TYR A 101 -2.88 -6.19 -5.21
CA TYR A 101 -2.73 -5.35 -4.02
C TYR A 101 -3.73 -5.73 -2.92
N ARG A 102 -4.99 -5.99 -3.27
CA ARG A 102 -6.00 -6.45 -2.29
C ARG A 102 -5.62 -7.79 -1.67
N ALA A 103 -5.15 -8.74 -2.47
CA ALA A 103 -4.67 -10.03 -1.96
C ALA A 103 -3.46 -9.85 -1.02
N ALA A 104 -2.51 -8.99 -1.38
CA ALA A 104 -1.35 -8.69 -0.53
C ALA A 104 -1.75 -8.05 0.81
N ILE A 105 -2.78 -7.19 0.82
CA ILE A 105 -3.36 -6.62 2.05
C ILE A 105 -3.97 -7.74 2.92
N GLU A 106 -4.77 -8.63 2.33
CA GLU A 106 -5.40 -9.73 3.05
C GLU A 106 -4.37 -10.70 3.65
N ASP A 107 -3.30 -10.99 2.92
CA ASP A 107 -2.18 -11.81 3.36
C ASP A 107 -1.46 -11.14 4.54
N SER A 108 -1.20 -9.84 4.42
CA SER A 108 -0.56 -9.03 5.46
C SER A 108 -1.40 -8.98 6.73
N ASP A 109 -2.71 -8.80 6.62
CA ASP A 109 -3.61 -8.81 7.76
C ASP A 109 -3.63 -10.16 8.49
N ARG A 110 -3.49 -11.27 7.75
CA ARG A 110 -3.33 -12.60 8.36
C ARG A 110 -1.99 -12.73 9.09
N ALA A 111 -0.89 -12.26 8.48
CA ALA A 111 0.42 -12.25 9.12
C ALA A 111 0.44 -11.42 10.42
N ILE A 112 -0.15 -10.23 10.38
CA ILE A 112 -0.23 -9.33 11.54
C ILE A 112 -1.02 -9.96 12.69
N ARG A 113 -2.18 -10.57 12.41
CA ARG A 113 -2.97 -11.27 13.43
C ARG A 113 -2.25 -12.48 14.03
N ALA A 114 -1.41 -13.15 13.25
CA ALA A 114 -0.63 -14.31 13.70
C ALA A 114 0.62 -13.93 14.52
N ALA A 115 1.09 -12.68 14.46
CA ALA A 115 2.37 -12.28 15.03
C ALA A 115 2.42 -12.28 16.57
N GLY A 116 1.27 -12.25 17.27
CA GLY A 116 1.22 -12.34 18.72
C GLY A 116 1.39 -11.02 19.48
N GLY A 117 1.35 -9.88 18.78
CA GLY A 117 1.25 -8.54 19.39
C GLY A 117 2.29 -7.53 18.88
N PRO A 118 2.20 -6.25 19.31
CA PRO A 118 3.05 -5.15 18.79
C PRO A 118 4.56 -5.36 18.93
N ASP A 119 5.00 -6.12 19.94
CA ASP A 119 6.42 -6.38 20.21
C ASP A 119 6.98 -7.62 19.49
N ALA A 120 6.14 -8.33 18.73
CA ALA A 120 6.54 -9.45 17.89
C ALA A 120 7.69 -9.05 16.95
N ARG A 121 8.70 -9.91 16.83
CA ARG A 121 9.91 -9.62 16.07
C ARG A 121 9.87 -10.27 14.70
N PHE A 122 10.48 -9.60 13.73
CA PHE A 122 10.64 -10.14 12.38
C PHE A 122 11.25 -11.54 12.38
N ALA A 123 10.69 -12.41 11.55
CA ALA A 123 11.23 -13.72 11.23
C ALA A 123 12.51 -13.63 10.38
N VAL A 124 12.62 -12.64 9.50
CA VAL A 124 13.81 -12.38 8.68
C VAL A 124 14.35 -10.97 8.97
N PRO A 125 15.63 -10.82 9.37
CA PRO A 125 16.19 -9.52 9.69
C PRO A 125 16.36 -8.62 8.45
N VAL A 126 16.32 -7.30 8.67
CA VAL A 126 16.73 -6.27 7.70
C VAL A 126 18.02 -5.64 8.21
N ASP A 127 19.09 -5.68 7.42
CA ASP A 127 20.41 -5.15 7.81
C ASP A 127 20.86 -5.65 9.20
N GLY A 128 20.62 -6.94 9.47
CA GLY A 128 20.94 -7.59 10.74
C GLY A 128 19.97 -7.32 11.89
N ASN A 129 18.96 -6.47 11.71
CA ASN A 129 18.01 -6.08 12.74
C ASN A 129 16.65 -6.78 12.59
N ARG A 130 16.14 -7.33 13.69
CA ARG A 130 14.77 -7.86 13.79
C ARG A 130 13.86 -6.78 14.38
N HIS A 131 13.26 -5.99 13.50
CA HIS A 131 12.30 -4.96 13.89
C HIS A 131 11.02 -5.56 14.48
N THR A 132 10.25 -4.74 15.19
CA THR A 132 8.97 -5.15 15.78
C THR A 132 7.80 -5.00 14.81
N LEU A 133 6.69 -5.68 15.09
CA LEU A 133 5.41 -5.46 14.41
C LEU A 133 5.00 -3.98 14.47
N ARG A 134 5.15 -3.34 15.64
CA ARG A 134 4.91 -1.90 15.83
C ARG A 134 5.67 -1.06 14.80
N TRP A 135 6.95 -1.35 14.62
CA TRP A 135 7.81 -0.59 13.70
C TRP A 135 7.32 -0.73 12.24
N VAL A 136 7.00 -1.95 11.81
CA VAL A 136 6.61 -2.18 10.40
C VAL A 136 5.23 -1.65 10.07
N ILE A 137 4.27 -1.69 11.01
CA ILE A 137 2.97 -1.05 10.81
C ILE A 137 3.14 0.46 10.66
N ALA A 138 3.97 1.09 11.50
CA ALA A 138 4.27 2.52 11.40
C ALA A 138 4.94 2.88 10.06
N HIS A 139 5.94 2.08 9.64
CA HIS A 139 6.62 2.26 8.36
C HIS A 139 5.64 2.16 7.18
N MET A 140 4.87 1.07 7.10
CA MET A 140 3.93 0.83 6.01
C MET A 140 2.77 1.83 5.98
N THR A 141 2.30 2.29 7.14
CA THR A 141 1.28 3.35 7.22
C THR A 141 1.83 4.66 6.63
N SER A 142 3.04 5.06 7.02
CA SER A 142 3.71 6.27 6.52
C SER A 142 3.96 6.20 5.02
N GLU A 143 4.48 5.07 4.54
CA GLU A 143 4.72 4.87 3.11
C GLU A 143 3.44 4.89 2.28
N THR A 144 2.41 4.19 2.73
CA THR A 144 1.12 4.13 2.04
C THR A 144 0.43 5.50 2.02
N ALA A 145 0.45 6.23 3.15
CA ALA A 145 -0.13 7.58 3.21
C ALA A 145 0.60 8.58 2.29
N ARG A 146 1.94 8.50 2.22
CA ARG A 146 2.74 9.29 1.28
C ARG A 146 2.32 9.02 -0.17
N HIS A 147 2.20 7.75 -0.55
CA HIS A 147 1.79 7.37 -1.90
C HIS A 147 0.32 7.69 -2.21
N ALA A 148 -0.57 7.68 -1.20
CA ALA A 148 -1.93 8.17 -1.35
C ALA A 148 -1.95 9.66 -1.71
N GLY A 149 -1.11 10.48 -1.06
CA GLY A 149 -0.96 11.90 -1.41
C GLY A 149 -0.38 12.14 -2.80
N HIS A 150 0.56 11.29 -3.26
CA HIS A 150 0.99 11.33 -4.66
C HIS A 150 -0.16 11.00 -5.62
N ALA A 151 -0.93 9.97 -5.32
CA ALA A 151 -2.06 9.55 -6.14
C ALA A 151 -3.17 10.62 -6.19
N ASP A 152 -3.35 11.44 -5.15
CA ASP A 152 -4.25 12.61 -5.19
C ASP A 152 -3.86 13.61 -6.29
N ILE A 153 -2.58 13.99 -6.34
CA ILE A 153 -2.06 14.95 -7.33
C ILE A 153 -2.14 14.38 -8.75
N LEU A 154 -1.88 13.08 -8.92
CA LEU A 154 -2.03 12.41 -10.21
C LEU A 154 -3.49 12.33 -10.63
N ARG A 155 -4.40 12.04 -9.68
CA ARG A 155 -5.84 11.96 -9.95
C ARG A 155 -6.40 13.31 -10.39
N GLU A 156 -6.05 14.39 -9.69
CA GLU A 156 -6.46 15.75 -10.05
C GLU A 156 -6.01 16.11 -11.47
N GLN A 157 -4.81 15.72 -11.88
CA GLN A 157 -4.32 15.95 -13.25
C GLN A 157 -5.01 15.08 -14.31
N LEU A 158 -5.53 13.91 -13.95
CA LEU A 158 -6.22 13.02 -14.90
C LEU A 158 -7.64 13.49 -15.23
N ASP A 159 -8.41 13.87 -14.21
CA ASP A 159 -9.85 14.15 -14.39
C ASP A 159 -10.40 15.27 -13.48
N GLY A 160 -9.56 15.98 -12.73
CA GLY A 160 -9.96 17.05 -11.83
C GLY A 160 -10.60 16.59 -10.52
N THR A 161 -10.71 15.27 -10.26
CA THR A 161 -11.18 14.73 -8.98
C THR A 161 -10.14 15.00 -7.90
N THR A 162 -10.57 15.45 -6.72
CA THR A 162 -9.66 15.80 -5.62
C THR A 162 -9.92 14.96 -4.37
N GLY A 163 -8.88 14.73 -3.55
CA GLY A 163 -8.97 13.94 -2.31
C GLY A 163 -8.95 14.73 -1.00
N ARG A 164 -9.11 16.05 -1.08
CA ARG A 164 -8.97 16.99 0.04
C ARG A 164 -10.27 17.20 0.82
#